data_AF-A0A258AG07-F1
#
_entry.id   AF-A0A258AG07-F1
#
_cell.length_a   1.000
_cell.length_b   1.000
_cell.length_c   1.000
_cell.angle_alpha   90.00
_cell.angle_beta   90.00
_cell.angle_gamma   90.00
#
_symmetry.space_group_name_H-M   'P 1'
#
loop_
_entity.id
_entity.type
_entity.pdbx_description
1 polymer ?
#
loop_
_entity_poly.entity_id
_entity_poly.type
_entity_poly.pdbx_seq_one_letter_code
_entity_poly.pdbx_strand_id
1 'polypeptide(L)'
;MGGFSAVGFFYGRVLHNMLDVPVGLINNAWGGSAAEAWVNRGELEKDARFKLLMENTKKNEAFLTSPAAKTKYDADLANWQKLADAAKKEGKPFAIRAPAPPTAWLSGNARPANIYNGALLPTIGYGIKGAIWYQGESNAGRAYEYASLFPFMIQNWRNEWKQGDFPFYWVQLADFMAEKTDAEQATALCEKPATKVTLVKVWSRAGTRFIVVDESKAG
;
A
#
# COMPACT_ATOMS: atom_id res chain seq x y z
N MET A 1 14.61 10.52 18.33
CA MET A 1 13.66 9.43 18.03
C MET A 1 12.88 9.87 16.79
N GLY A 2 13.19 9.36 15.60
CA GLY A 2 12.65 9.97 14.36
C GLY A 2 12.56 9.02 13.18
N GLY A 3 12.12 7.77 13.39
CA GLY A 3 12.00 6.78 12.31
C GLY A 3 10.84 5.79 12.47
N PHE A 4 9.89 6.07 13.37
CA PHE A 4 8.75 5.20 13.61
C PHE A 4 7.45 6.00 13.40
N SER A 5 6.41 5.33 12.89
CA SER A 5 5.10 5.94 12.66
C SER A 5 4.59 6.65 13.93
N ALA A 6 4.24 7.93 13.80
CA ALA A 6 3.65 8.71 14.90
C ALA A 6 2.33 8.07 15.34
N VAL A 7 1.49 7.67 14.38
CA VAL A 7 0.21 6.98 14.62
C VAL A 7 0.45 5.67 15.38
N GLY A 8 1.40 4.86 14.91
CA GLY A 8 1.80 3.62 15.56
C GLY A 8 2.28 3.84 16.99
N PHE A 9 3.17 4.81 17.20
CA PHE A 9 3.70 5.12 18.54
C PHE A 9 2.59 5.51 19.52
N PHE A 10 1.70 6.43 19.14
CA PHE A 10 0.61 6.84 20.02
C PHE A 10 -0.36 5.69 20.28
N TYR A 11 -0.69 4.88 19.27
CA TYR A 11 -1.53 3.70 19.43
C TYR A 11 -0.93 2.70 20.42
N GLY A 12 0.33 2.30 20.23
CA GLY A 12 0.99 1.36 21.14
C GLY A 12 1.15 1.89 22.55
N ARG A 13 1.46 3.19 22.71
CA ARG A 13 1.55 3.83 24.03
C ARG A 13 0.20 3.80 24.75
N VAL A 14 -0.88 4.14 24.06
CA VAL A 14 -2.24 4.10 24.63
C VAL A 14 -2.62 2.68 25.02
N LEU A 15 -2.37 1.69 24.15
CA LEU A 15 -2.65 0.29 24.47
C LEU A 15 -1.82 -0.25 25.63
N HIS A 16 -0.54 0.08 25.68
CA HIS A 16 0.33 -0.33 26.78
C HIS A 16 -0.19 0.21 28.12
N ASN A 17 -0.55 1.50 28.17
CA ASN A 17 -1.10 2.12 29.38
C ASN A 17 -2.46 1.53 29.79
N MET A 18 -3.27 1.07 28.85
CA MET A 18 -4.59 0.49 29.14
C MET A 18 -4.52 -0.97 29.59
N LEU A 19 -3.58 -1.75 29.03
CA LEU A 19 -3.51 -3.20 29.23
C LEU A 19 -2.46 -3.62 30.26
N ASP A 20 -1.54 -2.72 30.62
CA ASP A 20 -0.42 -2.97 31.54
C ASP A 20 0.42 -4.21 31.14
N VAL A 21 0.58 -4.41 29.83
CA VAL A 21 1.43 -5.46 29.25
C VAL A 21 2.32 -4.88 28.16
N PRO A 22 3.52 -5.43 27.92
CA PRO A 22 4.36 -4.99 26.80
C PRO A 22 3.62 -5.10 25.46
N VAL A 23 3.61 -3.99 24.71
CA VAL A 23 3.06 -3.92 23.35
C VAL A 23 4.21 -3.78 22.35
N GLY A 24 4.39 -4.78 21.49
CA GLY A 24 5.30 -4.71 20.35
C GLY A 24 4.58 -4.14 19.13
N LEU A 25 5.26 -3.26 18.39
CA LEU A 25 4.76 -2.74 17.13
C LEU A 25 5.78 -3.03 16.03
N ILE A 26 5.32 -3.56 14.91
CA ILE A 26 6.14 -3.77 13.72
C ILE A 26 5.70 -2.73 12.69
N ASN A 27 6.56 -1.75 12.40
CA ASN A 27 6.31 -0.81 11.30
C ASN A 27 6.74 -1.45 9.99
N ASN A 28 5.77 -1.71 9.13
CA ASN A 28 5.98 -2.25 7.79
C ASN A 28 5.33 -1.31 6.77
N ALA A 29 5.62 -0.02 6.84
CA ALA A 29 5.10 0.96 5.91
C ALA A 29 5.99 1.10 4.67
N TRP A 30 5.38 1.18 3.48
CA TRP A 30 6.08 1.56 2.26
C TRP A 30 5.24 2.53 1.44
N GLY A 31 5.58 3.82 1.51
CA GLY A 31 4.78 4.87 0.87
C GLY A 31 4.60 4.68 -0.64
N GLY A 32 3.38 4.90 -1.10
CA GLY A 32 2.99 4.78 -2.51
C GLY A 32 2.85 3.34 -2.98
N SER A 33 2.79 2.38 -2.07
CA SER A 33 2.59 0.99 -2.46
C SER A 33 1.18 0.75 -2.97
N ALA A 34 0.98 -0.30 -3.77
CA ALA A 34 -0.35 -0.74 -4.18
C ALA A 34 -0.77 -1.96 -3.33
N ALA A 35 -2.06 -2.11 -3.03
CA ALA A 35 -2.54 -3.20 -2.16
C ALA A 35 -2.18 -4.60 -2.68
N GLU A 36 -2.17 -4.80 -3.99
CA GLU A 36 -1.76 -6.08 -4.60
C GLU A 36 -0.29 -6.43 -4.31
N ALA A 37 0.56 -5.45 -4.00
CA ALA A 37 1.95 -5.69 -3.64
C ALA A 37 2.07 -6.39 -2.28
N TRP A 38 1.05 -6.32 -1.43
CA TRP A 38 0.96 -6.90 -0.08
C TRP A 38 0.29 -8.27 -0.02
N VAL A 39 -0.10 -8.80 -1.18
CA VAL A 39 -0.81 -10.08 -1.29
C VAL A 39 0.11 -11.13 -1.89
N ASN A 40 -0.05 -12.38 -1.46
CA ASN A 40 0.64 -13.50 -2.10
C ASN A 40 0.24 -13.59 -3.59
N ARG A 41 1.22 -13.56 -4.50
CA ARG A 41 0.99 -13.58 -5.95
C ARG A 41 0.25 -14.84 -6.37
N GLY A 42 0.59 -15.99 -5.79
CA GLY A 42 -0.04 -17.26 -6.13
C GLY A 42 -1.53 -17.27 -5.82
N GLU A 43 -1.95 -16.55 -4.78
CA GLU A 43 -3.36 -16.42 -4.42
C GLU A 43 -4.10 -15.46 -5.37
N LEU A 44 -3.47 -14.35 -5.77
CA LEU A 44 -4.01 -13.46 -6.80
C LEU A 44 -4.19 -14.17 -8.14
N GLU A 45 -3.27 -15.04 -8.54
CA GLU A 45 -3.33 -15.76 -9.83
C GLU A 45 -4.40 -16.85 -9.88
N LYS A 46 -4.80 -17.40 -8.73
CA LYS A 46 -5.86 -18.43 -8.64
C LYS A 46 -7.27 -17.85 -8.66
N ASP A 47 -7.43 -16.60 -8.22
CA ASP A 47 -8.74 -15.99 -8.07
C ASP A 47 -9.18 -15.28 -9.36
N ALA A 48 -10.30 -15.73 -9.93
CA ALA A 48 -10.83 -15.20 -11.18
C ALA A 48 -11.14 -13.69 -11.14
N ARG A 49 -11.42 -13.13 -9.96
CA ARG A 49 -11.69 -11.69 -9.78
C ARG A 49 -10.49 -10.83 -10.16
N PHE A 50 -9.26 -11.35 -10.02
CA PHE A 50 -8.02 -10.63 -10.30
C PHE A 50 -7.36 -11.06 -11.61
N LYS A 51 -8.08 -11.79 -12.47
CA LYS A 51 -7.55 -12.23 -13.77
C LYS A 51 -7.04 -11.05 -14.60
N LEU A 52 -7.83 -9.98 -14.72
CA LEU A 52 -7.44 -8.80 -15.49
C LEU A 52 -6.22 -8.09 -14.90
N LEU A 53 -6.17 -7.92 -13.57
CA LEU A 53 -5.02 -7.40 -12.84
C LEU A 53 -3.75 -8.19 -13.20
N MET A 54 -3.83 -9.51 -13.14
CA MET A 54 -2.69 -10.40 -13.37
C MET A 54 -2.29 -10.47 -14.84
N GLU A 55 -3.23 -10.41 -15.78
CA GLU A 55 -2.91 -10.31 -17.21
C GLU A 55 -2.19 -9.01 -17.54
N ASN A 56 -2.67 -7.88 -17.01
CA ASN A 56 -2.03 -6.58 -17.19
C ASN A 56 -0.64 -6.54 -16.55
N THR A 57 -0.49 -7.13 -15.36
CA THR A 57 0.79 -7.31 -14.68
C THR A 57 1.76 -8.09 -15.57
N LYS A 58 1.37 -9.25 -16.08
CA LYS A 58 2.22 -10.11 -16.93
C LYS A 58 2.61 -9.42 -18.25
N LYS A 59 1.67 -8.70 -18.88
CA LYS A 59 1.96 -7.89 -20.08
C LYS A 59 2.99 -6.80 -19.78
N ASN A 60 2.85 -6.11 -18.66
CA ASN A 60 3.79 -5.08 -18.24
C ASN A 60 5.17 -5.68 -17.93
N GLU A 61 5.24 -6.80 -17.21
CA GLU A 61 6.51 -7.51 -16.93
C GLU A 61 7.23 -7.92 -18.22
N ALA A 62 6.50 -8.49 -19.18
CA ALA A 62 7.04 -8.87 -20.49
C ALA A 62 7.55 -7.65 -21.28
N PHE A 63 6.81 -6.53 -21.25
CA PHE A 63 7.26 -5.31 -21.90
C PHE A 63 8.52 -4.75 -21.25
N LEU A 64 8.55 -4.60 -19.91
CA LEU A 64 9.65 -3.98 -19.18
C LEU A 64 10.96 -4.79 -19.23
N THR A 65 10.88 -6.08 -19.54
CA THR A 65 12.05 -6.95 -19.76
C THR A 65 12.46 -7.04 -21.23
N SER A 66 11.71 -6.44 -22.14
CA SER A 66 11.96 -6.50 -23.58
C SER A 66 13.07 -5.53 -24.03
N PRO A 67 13.73 -5.82 -25.17
CA PRO A 67 14.64 -4.86 -25.81
C PRO A 67 13.95 -3.54 -26.16
N ALA A 68 12.65 -3.57 -26.50
CA ALA A 68 11.89 -2.37 -26.86
C ALA A 68 11.78 -1.38 -25.69
N ALA A 69 11.57 -1.88 -24.46
CA ALA A 69 11.56 -1.03 -23.28
C ALA A 69 12.92 -0.40 -23.00
N LYS A 70 14.02 -1.13 -23.24
CA LYS A 70 15.37 -0.59 -23.15
C LYS A 70 15.62 0.51 -24.19
N THR A 71 15.29 0.25 -25.46
CA THR A 71 15.43 1.25 -26.53
C THR A 71 14.63 2.52 -26.23
N LYS A 72 13.40 2.37 -25.72
CA LYS A 72 12.58 3.50 -25.29
C LYS A 72 13.23 4.27 -24.15
N TYR A 73 13.71 3.59 -23.12
CA TYR A 73 14.40 4.22 -21.99
C TYR A 73 15.66 4.98 -22.44
N ASP A 74 16.49 4.38 -23.30
CA ASP A 74 17.71 5.02 -23.80
C ASP A 74 17.38 6.29 -24.60
N ALA A 75 16.31 6.26 -25.41
CA ALA A 75 15.82 7.43 -26.14
C ALA A 75 15.27 8.52 -25.20
N ASP A 76 14.46 8.15 -24.22
CA ASP A 76 13.88 9.06 -23.23
C ASP A 76 14.99 9.71 -22.37
N LEU A 77 16.02 8.93 -22.00
CA LEU A 77 17.18 9.40 -21.24
C LEU A 77 18.02 10.39 -22.06
N ALA A 78 18.28 10.09 -23.34
CA ALA A 78 18.99 11.00 -24.23
C ALA A 78 18.22 12.32 -24.43
N ASN A 79 16.89 12.27 -24.53
CA ASN A 79 16.06 13.48 -24.62
C ASN A 79 16.09 14.28 -23.31
N TRP A 80 15.98 13.60 -22.16
CA TRP A 80 16.09 14.24 -20.85
C TRP A 80 17.43 14.95 -20.66
N GLN A 81 18.54 14.30 -21.06
CA GLN A 81 19.89 14.89 -21.02
C GLN A 81 19.97 16.16 -21.87
N LYS A 82 19.42 16.15 -23.10
CA LYS A 82 19.38 17.33 -23.96
C LYS A 82 18.63 18.50 -23.30
N LEU A 83 17.48 18.24 -22.68
CA LEU A 83 16.70 19.26 -21.99
C LEU A 83 17.43 19.79 -20.74
N ALA A 84 18.07 18.90 -19.98
CA ALA A 84 18.85 19.27 -18.80
C ALA A 84 20.06 20.15 -19.19
N ASP A 85 20.78 19.79 -20.25
CA ASP A 85 21.93 20.54 -20.75
C ASP A 85 21.52 21.91 -21.30
N ALA A 86 20.39 22.00 -22.00
CA ALA A 86 19.84 23.27 -22.48
C ALA A 86 19.46 24.20 -21.33
N ALA A 87 18.73 23.70 -20.32
CA ALA A 87 18.37 24.47 -19.14
C ALA A 87 19.60 24.95 -18.37
N LYS A 88 20.63 24.09 -18.26
CA LYS A 88 21.92 24.44 -17.64
C LYS A 88 22.65 25.56 -18.40
N LYS A 89 22.67 25.52 -19.74
CA LYS A 89 23.28 26.58 -20.56
C LYS A 89 22.55 27.91 -20.42
N GLU A 90 21.24 27.89 -20.24
CA GLU A 90 20.40 29.09 -20.05
C GLU A 90 20.35 29.58 -18.60
N GLY A 91 21.01 28.89 -17.65
CA GLY A 91 20.96 29.23 -16.22
C GLY A 91 19.58 29.06 -15.59
N LYS A 92 18.70 28.26 -16.20
CA LYS A 92 17.33 28.03 -15.73
C LYS A 92 17.27 26.84 -14.77
N PRO A 93 16.40 26.88 -13.74
CA PRO A 93 16.14 25.72 -12.91
C PRO A 93 15.54 24.59 -13.76
N PHE A 94 16.01 23.36 -13.55
CA PHE A 94 15.53 22.17 -14.25
C PHE A 94 14.94 21.19 -13.24
N ALA A 95 13.60 21.08 -13.23
CA ALA A 95 12.85 20.27 -12.27
C ALA A 95 12.27 18.98 -12.86
N ILE A 96 12.56 18.67 -14.13
CA ILE A 96 12.08 17.44 -14.76
C ILE A 96 12.89 16.26 -14.23
N ARG A 97 12.22 15.30 -13.60
CA ARG A 97 12.87 14.08 -13.08
C ARG A 97 13.38 13.21 -14.23
N ALA A 98 14.57 12.63 -14.04
CA ALA A 98 15.12 11.66 -14.98
C ALA A 98 14.18 10.45 -15.13
N PRO A 99 14.07 9.87 -16.34
CA PRO A 99 13.32 8.63 -16.52
C PRO A 99 13.92 7.52 -15.66
N ALA A 100 13.06 6.70 -15.05
CA ALA A 100 13.50 5.52 -14.31
C ALA A 100 13.84 4.39 -15.28
N PRO A 101 14.80 3.50 -14.96
CA PRO A 101 15.04 2.31 -15.78
C PRO A 101 13.78 1.45 -15.83
N PRO A 102 13.52 0.74 -16.94
CA PRO A 102 12.28 -0.04 -17.10
C PRO A 102 12.15 -1.13 -16.03
N THR A 103 13.28 -1.65 -15.53
CA THR A 103 13.31 -2.65 -14.46
C THR A 103 12.99 -2.08 -13.07
N ALA A 104 12.91 -0.76 -12.88
CA ALA A 104 12.59 -0.15 -11.59
C ALA A 104 11.23 -0.60 -11.07
N TRP A 105 10.23 -0.71 -11.94
CA TRP A 105 8.90 -1.18 -11.54
C TRP A 105 8.92 -2.67 -11.11
N LEU A 106 9.80 -3.50 -11.69
CA LEU A 106 9.91 -4.93 -11.35
C LEU A 106 10.34 -5.16 -9.90
N SER A 107 11.07 -4.21 -9.31
CA SER A 107 11.48 -4.20 -7.90
C SER A 107 10.71 -3.17 -7.06
N GLY A 108 9.69 -2.55 -7.64
CA GLY A 108 8.92 -1.46 -7.03
C GLY A 108 7.87 -1.94 -6.03
N ASN A 109 7.19 -0.95 -5.45
CA ASN A 109 6.16 -1.08 -4.41
C ASN A 109 4.73 -1.31 -4.95
N ALA A 110 4.55 -1.32 -6.27
CA ALA A 110 3.25 -1.51 -6.91
C ALA A 110 3.10 -2.87 -7.62
N ARG A 111 4.19 -3.62 -7.80
CA ARG A 111 4.13 -4.92 -8.45
C ARG A 111 3.54 -5.97 -7.49
N PRO A 112 2.58 -6.80 -7.95
CA PRO A 112 1.99 -7.84 -7.12
C PRO A 112 3.01 -8.68 -6.37
N ALA A 113 2.76 -8.85 -5.07
CA ALA A 113 3.59 -9.58 -4.10
C ALA A 113 5.02 -9.08 -3.84
N ASN A 114 5.48 -7.97 -4.41
CA ASN A 114 6.84 -7.51 -4.12
C ASN A 114 7.04 -7.20 -2.63
N ILE A 115 6.08 -6.52 -2.01
CA ILE A 115 6.17 -6.17 -0.59
C ILE A 115 5.76 -7.35 0.29
N TYR A 116 4.81 -8.16 -0.16
CA TYR A 116 4.49 -9.44 0.45
C TYR A 116 5.77 -10.25 0.67
N ASN A 117 6.57 -10.44 -0.37
CA ASN A 117 7.80 -11.23 -0.28
C ASN A 117 8.92 -10.50 0.46
N GLY A 118 9.10 -9.20 0.20
CA GLY A 118 10.24 -8.44 0.72
C GLY A 118 10.11 -8.00 2.17
N ALA A 119 8.88 -7.79 2.64
CA ALA A 119 8.65 -7.13 3.92
C ALA A 119 7.62 -7.85 4.79
N LEU A 120 6.55 -8.41 4.21
CA LEU A 120 5.50 -9.08 4.99
C LEU A 120 5.89 -10.51 5.39
N LEU A 121 6.38 -11.31 4.44
CA LEU A 121 6.70 -12.72 4.62
C LEU A 121 7.71 -12.97 5.75
N PRO A 122 8.77 -12.16 5.95
CA PRO A 122 9.66 -12.31 7.11
C PRO A 122 8.98 -12.07 8.47
N THR A 123 7.82 -11.39 8.49
CA THR A 123 7.04 -11.11 9.70
C THR A 123 5.91 -12.12 9.94
N ILE A 124 5.54 -12.89 8.91
CA ILE A 124 4.61 -14.01 9.05
C ILE A 124 5.28 -15.08 9.94
N GLY A 125 4.55 -15.55 10.95
CA GLY A 125 5.05 -16.50 11.96
C GLY A 125 5.30 -15.87 13.33
N TYR A 126 5.42 -14.54 13.42
CA TYR A 126 5.30 -13.86 14.70
C TYR A 126 3.83 -13.86 15.17
N GLY A 127 3.62 -13.91 16.49
CA GLY A 127 2.29 -13.70 17.08
C GLY A 127 1.72 -12.34 16.69
N ILE A 128 0.48 -12.29 16.24
CA ILE A 128 -0.22 -11.07 15.83
C ILE A 128 -1.52 -10.92 16.63
N LYS A 129 -1.82 -9.68 17.04
CA LYS A 129 -3.07 -9.32 17.73
C LYS A 129 -3.93 -8.33 16.94
N GLY A 130 -3.40 -7.81 15.84
CA GLY A 130 -4.13 -7.03 14.86
C GLY A 130 -3.19 -6.36 13.86
N ALA A 131 -3.78 -5.77 12.84
CA ALA A 131 -3.11 -4.93 11.86
C ALA A 131 -3.76 -3.55 11.80
N ILE A 132 -2.94 -2.52 11.59
CA ILE A 132 -3.38 -1.17 11.23
C ILE A 132 -2.96 -0.94 9.78
N TRP A 133 -3.90 -0.53 8.95
CA TRP A 133 -3.73 -0.35 7.52
C TRP A 133 -4.09 1.07 7.11
N TYR A 134 -3.08 1.84 6.73
CA TYR A 134 -3.28 3.14 6.12
C TYR A 134 -2.61 3.16 4.75
N GLN A 135 -3.42 2.89 3.72
CA GLN A 135 -3.08 2.91 2.31
C GLN A 135 -4.36 3.05 1.49
N GLY A 136 -4.25 3.59 0.29
CA GLY A 136 -5.28 3.52 -0.75
C GLY A 136 -4.97 4.41 -1.95
N GLU A 137 -4.03 5.33 -1.80
CA GLU A 137 -3.71 6.40 -2.75
C GLU A 137 -3.32 5.83 -4.12
N SER A 138 -2.44 4.83 -4.15
CA SER A 138 -2.01 4.17 -5.39
C SER A 138 -3.10 3.30 -6.04
N ASN A 139 -4.21 3.04 -5.35
CA ASN A 139 -5.34 2.26 -5.85
C ASN A 139 -6.59 3.13 -6.11
N ALA A 140 -6.57 4.44 -5.80
CA ALA A 140 -7.73 5.32 -5.89
C ALA A 140 -8.37 5.36 -7.29
N GLY A 141 -7.55 5.28 -8.36
CA GLY A 141 -8.02 5.20 -9.75
C GLY A 141 -8.67 3.86 -10.14
N ARG A 142 -8.65 2.85 -9.25
CA ARG A 142 -9.19 1.50 -9.45
C ARG A 142 -10.12 1.10 -8.30
N ALA A 143 -10.97 2.02 -7.83
CA ALA A 143 -11.82 1.83 -6.65
C ALA A 143 -12.67 0.53 -6.67
N TYR A 144 -13.26 0.17 -7.81
CA TYR A 144 -14.03 -1.07 -7.94
C TYR A 144 -13.18 -2.34 -7.76
N GLU A 145 -11.97 -2.36 -8.32
CA GLU A 145 -11.03 -3.46 -8.11
C GLU A 145 -10.57 -3.50 -6.66
N TYR A 146 -10.29 -2.33 -6.06
CA TYR A 146 -9.89 -2.19 -4.67
C TYR A 146 -10.96 -2.71 -3.70
N ALA A 147 -12.24 -2.50 -3.99
CA ALA A 147 -13.35 -3.02 -3.18
C ALA A 147 -13.37 -4.55 -3.08
N SER A 148 -12.80 -5.26 -4.08
CA SER A 148 -12.61 -6.71 -4.03
C SER A 148 -11.23 -7.10 -3.48
N LEU A 149 -10.19 -6.34 -3.84
CA LEU A 149 -8.80 -6.61 -3.48
C LEU A 149 -8.54 -6.43 -1.99
N PHE A 150 -9.10 -5.40 -1.36
CA PHE A 150 -8.84 -5.09 0.05
C PHE A 150 -9.38 -6.18 0.99
N PRO A 151 -10.66 -6.62 0.90
CA PRO A 151 -11.14 -7.76 1.68
C PRO A 151 -10.37 -9.06 1.38
N PHE A 152 -9.98 -9.27 0.12
CA PHE A 152 -9.17 -10.43 -0.26
C PHE A 152 -7.79 -10.41 0.40
N MET A 153 -7.12 -9.25 0.44
CA MET A 153 -5.84 -9.09 1.12
C MET A 153 -5.94 -9.41 2.60
N ILE A 154 -6.97 -8.90 3.30
CA ILE A 154 -7.21 -9.21 4.71
C ILE A 154 -7.37 -10.73 4.89
N GLN A 155 -8.15 -11.37 4.04
CA GLN A 155 -8.35 -12.82 4.10
C GLN A 155 -7.06 -13.59 3.82
N ASN A 156 -6.27 -13.15 2.83
CA ASN A 156 -4.98 -13.74 2.54
C ASN A 156 -4.05 -13.64 3.75
N TRP A 157 -3.95 -12.48 4.40
CA TRP A 157 -3.14 -12.33 5.61
C TRP A 157 -3.61 -13.24 6.75
N ARG A 158 -4.92 -13.33 7.00
CA ARG A 158 -5.46 -14.26 8.01
C ARG A 158 -5.09 -15.71 7.73
N ASN A 159 -5.13 -16.11 6.45
CA ASN A 159 -4.74 -17.45 6.02
C ASN A 159 -3.24 -17.70 6.18
N GLU A 160 -2.39 -16.73 5.89
CA GLU A 160 -0.93 -16.84 6.02
C GLU A 160 -0.50 -16.89 7.50
N TRP A 161 -1.11 -16.07 8.37
CA TRP A 161 -0.79 -16.05 9.80
C TRP A 161 -1.34 -17.24 10.57
N LYS A 162 -2.44 -17.85 10.11
CA LYS A 162 -3.12 -18.98 10.77
C LYS A 162 -3.46 -18.72 12.25
N GLN A 163 -3.74 -17.45 12.58
CA GLN A 163 -4.08 -16.99 13.94
C GLN A 163 -5.54 -16.51 14.05
N GLY A 164 -6.40 -17.04 13.20
CA GLY A 164 -7.83 -16.75 13.19
C GLY A 164 -8.17 -15.35 12.66
N ASP A 165 -9.32 -14.85 13.07
CA ASP A 165 -9.89 -13.59 12.63
C ASP A 165 -9.34 -12.40 13.44
N PHE A 166 -8.04 -12.12 13.30
CA PHE A 166 -7.44 -11.01 14.03
C PHE A 166 -8.03 -9.65 13.57
N PRO A 167 -8.18 -8.68 14.49
CA PRO A 167 -8.65 -7.34 14.18
C PRO A 167 -7.84 -6.66 13.09
N PHE A 168 -8.53 -6.08 12.12
CA PHE A 168 -7.94 -5.28 11.05
C PHE A 168 -8.53 -3.88 11.11
N TYR A 169 -7.71 -2.89 11.45
CA TYR A 169 -8.10 -1.48 11.49
C TYR A 169 -7.62 -0.80 10.23
N TRP A 170 -8.45 0.02 9.59
CA TRP A 170 -8.04 0.76 8.40
C TRP A 170 -8.54 2.20 8.41
N VAL A 171 -7.85 3.05 7.64
CA VAL A 171 -8.18 4.46 7.46
C VAL A 171 -8.76 4.66 6.06
N GLN A 172 -9.86 5.41 5.97
CA GLN A 172 -10.38 5.88 4.69
C GLN A 172 -9.58 7.13 4.27
N LEU A 173 -9.19 7.20 3.00
CA LEU A 173 -8.50 8.36 2.46
C LEU A 173 -9.32 9.63 2.70
N ALA A 174 -8.66 10.69 3.17
CA ALA A 174 -9.27 12.01 3.24
C ALA A 174 -9.64 12.48 1.83
N ASP A 175 -10.78 13.15 1.69
CA ASP A 175 -11.23 13.68 0.40
C ASP A 175 -10.20 14.70 -0.12
N PHE A 176 -9.59 14.40 -1.27
CA PHE A 176 -8.56 15.25 -1.90
C PHE A 176 -9.14 16.08 -3.04
N MET A 177 -10.47 16.03 -3.26
CA MET A 177 -11.15 16.78 -4.31
C MET A 177 -11.85 18.01 -3.71
N ALA A 178 -11.86 19.12 -4.45
CA ALA A 178 -12.72 20.26 -4.10
C ALA A 178 -14.18 19.81 -4.10
N GLU A 179 -14.94 20.21 -3.07
CA GLU A 179 -16.37 19.93 -2.95
C GLU A 179 -17.09 20.29 -4.25
N LYS A 180 -17.66 19.28 -4.91
CA LYS A 180 -18.65 19.49 -5.96
C LYS A 180 -20.02 19.50 -5.29
N THR A 181 -20.78 20.55 -5.56
CA THR A 181 -22.08 20.87 -4.96
C THR A 181 -23.04 19.67 -4.93
N ASP A 182 -23.71 19.54 -3.78
CA ASP A 182 -24.56 18.46 -3.26
C ASP A 182 -25.58 17.79 -4.20
N ALA A 183 -25.88 18.37 -5.37
CA ALA A 183 -26.83 17.81 -6.32
C ALA A 183 -26.32 16.57 -7.08
N GLU A 184 -25.00 16.38 -7.19
CA GLU A 184 -24.41 15.21 -7.86
C GLU A 184 -24.09 14.04 -6.91
N GLN A 185 -23.99 14.29 -5.59
CA GLN A 185 -23.67 13.27 -4.60
C GLN A 185 -24.87 12.39 -4.22
N ALA A 186 -26.10 12.89 -4.37
CA ALA A 186 -27.31 12.19 -3.94
C ALA A 186 -27.62 10.90 -4.73
N THR A 187 -27.03 10.71 -5.92
CA THR A 187 -27.24 9.50 -6.74
C THR A 187 -26.19 8.42 -6.51
N ALA A 188 -25.13 8.69 -5.74
CA ALA A 188 -24.08 7.71 -5.42
C ALA A 188 -24.19 7.14 -3.99
N LEU A 189 -25.11 7.67 -3.17
CA LEU A 189 -25.29 7.35 -1.75
C LEU A 189 -26.62 6.62 -1.49
N CYS A 190 -26.76 5.42 -2.04
CA CYS A 190 -27.77 4.44 -1.60
C CYS A 190 -27.21 3.08 -2.01
N GLU A 191 -26.62 2.26 -1.14
CA GLU A 191 -27.27 1.53 -0.04
C GLU A 191 -26.32 1.32 1.18
N LYS A 192 -26.75 1.87 2.33
CA LYS A 192 -26.54 1.60 3.78
C LYS A 192 -25.47 0.57 4.28
N PRO A 193 -25.03 0.67 5.56
CA PRO A 193 -24.87 1.84 6.44
C PRO A 193 -23.45 1.97 7.04
N ALA A 194 -23.18 3.15 7.61
CA ALA A 194 -22.00 3.50 8.38
C ALA A 194 -21.48 2.36 9.28
N THR A 195 -20.16 2.12 9.28
CA THR A 195 -19.56 1.32 10.34
C THR A 195 -18.27 1.94 10.86
N LYS A 196 -18.46 2.71 11.95
CA LYS A 196 -17.66 2.73 13.17
C LYS A 196 -16.19 2.29 13.05
N VAL A 197 -15.29 3.19 13.48
CA VAL A 197 -14.11 2.78 14.25
C VAL A 197 -14.62 2.06 15.50
N THR A 198 -14.83 0.75 15.39
CA THR A 198 -15.21 -0.05 16.56
C THR A 198 -13.92 -0.50 17.22
N LEU A 199 -13.51 0.21 18.27
CA LEU A 199 -12.59 -0.31 19.28
C LEU A 199 -13.32 -1.45 20.01
N VAL A 200 -13.28 -2.66 19.46
CA VAL A 200 -13.81 -3.86 20.12
C VAL A 200 -12.74 -4.49 21.00
N LYS A 201 -13.11 -4.60 22.26
CA LYS A 201 -12.45 -5.17 23.44
C LYS A 201 -11.80 -6.53 23.18
N VAL A 202 -10.51 -6.68 23.51
CA VAL A 202 -9.88 -8.00 23.70
C VAL A 202 -9.17 -8.03 25.05
N TRP A 203 -9.64 -8.92 25.93
CA TRP A 203 -8.91 -9.33 27.13
C TRP A 203 -7.89 -10.40 26.75
N SER A 204 -6.61 -10.21 27.09
CA SER A 204 -5.65 -11.30 27.28
C SER A 204 -4.39 -10.82 28.00
N ARG A 205 -4.04 -11.46 29.12
CA ARG A 205 -2.82 -11.22 29.93
C ARG A 205 -1.62 -11.96 29.33
N ALA A 206 -1.17 -11.55 28.15
CA ALA A 206 0.14 -11.93 27.61
C ALA A 206 0.58 -10.90 26.55
N GLY A 207 1.89 -10.62 26.47
CA GLY A 207 2.47 -9.57 25.62
C GLY A 207 1.86 -9.50 24.21
N THR A 208 1.47 -8.30 23.80
CA THR A 208 0.64 -8.06 22.61
C THR A 208 1.52 -7.51 21.49
N ARG A 209 1.39 -7.99 20.25
CA ARG A 209 2.16 -7.47 19.11
C ARG A 209 1.21 -7.09 17.96
N PHE A 210 1.37 -5.89 17.42
CA PHE A 210 0.60 -5.37 16.28
C PHE A 210 1.51 -5.09 15.10
N ILE A 211 1.00 -5.29 13.89
CA ILE A 211 1.63 -4.80 12.67
C ILE A 211 0.99 -3.46 12.31
N VAL A 212 1.83 -2.46 12.10
CA VAL A 212 1.44 -1.12 11.66
C VAL A 212 1.96 -0.95 10.24
N VAL A 213 1.03 -0.86 9.28
CA VAL A 213 1.30 -0.37 7.93
C VAL A 213 0.75 1.04 7.87
N ASP A 214 1.65 2.02 7.88
CA ASP A 214 1.30 3.44 7.87
C ASP A 214 2.04 4.18 6.76
N GLU A 215 1.38 4.39 5.62
CA GLU A 215 1.95 5.15 4.50
C GLU A 215 1.92 6.67 4.69
N SER A 216 1.34 7.18 5.78
CA SER A 216 1.47 8.60 6.09
C SER A 216 2.94 8.89 6.33
N LYS A 217 3.52 9.73 5.47
CA LYS A 217 4.90 10.17 5.63
C LYS A 217 5.06 10.63 7.07
N ALA A 218 5.93 9.97 7.83
CA ALA A 218 6.53 10.62 8.98
C ALA A 218 7.28 11.83 8.39
N GLY A 219 6.69 13.01 8.57
CA GLY A 219 7.19 14.28 8.05
C GLY A 219 8.62 14.57 8.49
#